data_AF-A0A397IEL7-F1
#
_entry.id   AF-A0A397IEL7-F1
#
_cell.length_a   1.000
_cell.length_b   1.000
_cell.length_c   1.000
_cell.angle_alpha   90.00
_cell.angle_beta   90.00
_cell.angle_gamma   90.00
#
_symmetry.space_group_name_H-M   'P 1'
#
loop_
_entity.id
_entity.type
_entity.pdbx_description
1 polymer ?
#
loop_
_entity_poly.entity_id
_entity_poly.type
_entity_poly.pdbx_seq_one_letter_code
_entity_poly.pdbx_strand_id
1 'polypeptide(L)' 'MENALNDFNNWTSENGKIDKLIQYAQLNANYYNEIIEWIPYDRFKCVNQIGKGGFGTIHYARWIDGLIRK' A
#
# COMPACT_ATOMS: atom_id res chain seq x y z
N MET A 1 4.08 -18.07 14.81
CA MET A 1 4.39 -16.65 14.62
C MET A 1 5.23 -16.57 13.35
N GLU A 2 4.61 -16.84 12.19
CA GLU A 2 5.36 -17.19 10.96
C GLU A 2 4.63 -16.85 9.65
N ASN A 3 3.70 -15.88 9.63
CA ASN A 3 2.95 -15.56 8.40
C ASN A 3 2.79 -14.04 8.14
N ALA A 4 3.74 -13.20 8.57
CA ALA A 4 3.77 -11.81 8.12
C ALA A 4 4.78 -11.60 6.97
N LEU A 5 5.88 -12.36 6.96
CA LEU A 5 6.98 -12.17 6.00
C LEU A 5 6.71 -12.72 4.58
N ASN A 6 5.86 -13.75 4.45
CA ASN A 6 5.65 -14.43 3.16
C ASN A 6 4.77 -13.65 2.18
N ASP A 7 4.00 -12.66 2.63
CA ASP A 7 3.14 -11.86 1.75
C ASP A 7 3.83 -10.60 1.20
N PHE A 8 4.97 -10.19 1.75
CA PHE A 8 5.70 -9.00 1.27
C PHE A 8 6.27 -9.16 -0.15
N ASN A 9 6.44 -10.40 -0.63
CA ASN A 9 7.08 -10.69 -1.92
C ASN A 9 6.10 -10.87 -3.09
N ASN A 10 4.79 -10.76 -2.88
CA ASN A 10 3.79 -11.11 -3.91
C ASN A 10 3.27 -9.90 -4.72
N TRP A 11 3.78 -8.69 -4.47
CA TRP A 11 3.36 -7.48 -5.20
C TRP A 11 4.56 -6.78 -5.87
N THR A 12 4.28 -6.10 -6.99
CA THR A 12 5.19 -5.14 -7.64
C THR A 12 4.35 -3.98 -8.15
N SER A 13 4.91 -2.78 -8.14
CA SER A 13 4.31 -1.62 -8.78
C SER A 13 4.61 -1.55 -10.29
N GLU A 14 5.30 -2.55 -10.84
CA GLU A 14 5.92 -2.51 -12.18
C GLU A 14 6.97 -1.38 -12.33
N ASN A 15 7.40 -0.77 -11.22
CA ASN A 15 8.41 0.29 -11.20
C ASN A 15 9.47 -0.04 -10.15
N GLY A 16 10.59 -0.59 -10.62
CA GLY A 16 11.66 -1.07 -9.74
C GLY A 16 12.29 -0.01 -8.84
N LYS A 17 12.14 1.30 -9.11
CA LYS A 17 12.59 2.36 -8.18
C LYS A 17 11.61 2.52 -7.01
N ILE A 18 10.31 2.47 -7.30
CA ILE A 18 9.26 2.53 -6.28
C ILE A 18 9.30 1.27 -5.42
N ASP A 19 9.42 0.10 -6.05
CA ASP A 19 9.52 -1.18 -5.34
C ASP A 19 10.69 -1.18 -4.34
N LYS A 20 11.88 -0.73 -4.77
CA LYS A 20 13.05 -0.61 -3.89
C LYS A 20 12.83 0.36 -2.72
N LEU A 21 12.17 1.48 -2.96
CA LEU A 21 11.87 2.47 -1.91
C LEU A 21 10.95 1.88 -0.85
N ILE A 22 9.87 1.22 -1.28
CA ILE A 22 8.90 0.63 -0.37
C ILE A 22 9.53 -0.52 0.42
N GLN A 23 10.26 -1.43 -0.24
CA GLN A 23 10.97 -2.52 0.45
C GLN A 23 11.96 -1.98 1.49
N TYR A 24 12.73 -0.94 1.16
CA TYR A 24 13.62 -0.29 2.12
C TYR A 24 12.84 0.27 3.32
N ALA A 25 11.73 0.98 3.11
CA ALA A 25 10.91 1.48 4.21
C ALA A 25 10.35 0.36 5.09
N GLN A 26 9.85 -0.73 4.49
CA GLN A 26 9.31 -1.89 5.20
C GLN A 26 10.37 -2.61 6.06
N LEU A 27 11.59 -2.78 5.54
CA LEU A 27 12.70 -3.40 6.27
C LEU A 27 13.14 -2.58 7.50
N ASN A 28 13.01 -1.25 7.42
CA ASN A 28 13.42 -0.33 8.50
C ASN A 28 12.27 0.05 9.45
N ALA A 29 11.04 -0.41 9.19
CA ALA A 29 9.90 -0.14 10.05
C ALA A 29 9.99 -0.92 11.37
N ASN A 30 9.91 -0.22 12.50
CA ASN A 30 9.88 -0.82 13.84
C ASN A 30 8.46 -1.19 14.26
N TYR A 31 7.47 -0.43 13.81
CA TYR A 31 6.06 -0.60 14.15
C TYR A 31 5.18 -0.76 12.91
N TYR A 32 4.01 -1.37 13.07
CA TYR A 32 3.09 -1.61 11.95
C TYR A 32 2.64 -0.32 11.26
N ASN A 33 2.52 0.79 12.00
CA ASN A 33 2.14 2.10 11.45
C ASN A 33 3.29 2.81 10.70
N GLU A 34 4.50 2.26 10.70
CA GLU A 34 5.64 2.76 9.93
C GLU A 34 5.81 2.00 8.59
N ILE A 35 5.05 0.93 8.38
CA ILE A 35 5.10 0.11 7.16
C ILE A 35 4.44 0.91 6.03
N ILE A 36 5.19 1.16 4.96
CA ILE A 36 4.61 1.62 3.70
C ILE A 36 4.05 0.41 2.97
N GLU A 37 2.76 0.44 2.64
CA GLU A 37 2.05 -0.65 1.96
C GLU A 37 1.74 -0.27 0.51
N TRP A 38 2.05 -1.18 -0.42
CA TRP A 38 1.57 -1.09 -1.79
C TRP A 38 0.20 -1.76 -1.91
N ILE A 39 -0.81 -0.99 -2.34
CA ILE A 39 -2.18 -1.48 -2.46
C ILE A 39 -2.57 -1.47 -3.95
N PRO A 40 -2.74 -2.64 -4.58
CA PRO A 40 -3.25 -2.72 -5.94
C PRO A 40 -4.62 -2.05 -6.05
N TYR A 41 -4.85 -1.33 -7.15
CA TYR A 41 -6.06 -0.52 -7.30
C TYR A 41 -7.37 -1.32 -7.21
N ASP A 42 -7.35 -2.57 -7.65
CA ASP A 42 -8.51 -3.47 -7.64
C ASP A 42 -8.94 -3.94 -6.22
N ARG A 43 -8.10 -3.69 -5.21
CA ARG A 43 -8.39 -3.89 -3.78
C ARG A 43 -9.24 -2.77 -3.18
N PHE A 44 -9.46 -1.69 -3.92
CA PHE A 44 -10.40 -0.65 -3.54
C PHE A 44 -11.81 -0.93 -4.08
N LYS A 45 -12.81 -0.79 -3.21
CA LYS A 45 -14.24 -0.86 -3.56
C LYS A 45 -14.92 0.46 -3.29
N CYS A 46 -16.06 0.68 -3.95
CA CYS A 46 -16.86 1.90 -3.79
C CYS A 46 -16.03 3.17 -4.01
N VAL A 47 -15.20 3.18 -5.06
CA VAL A 47 -14.30 4.28 -5.39
C VAL A 47 -15.11 5.45 -5.94
N ASN A 48 -15.19 6.53 -5.18
CA ASN A 48 -15.94 7.74 -5.53
C ASN A 48 -15.01 8.95 -5.50
N GLN A 49 -14.97 9.73 -6.56
CA GLN A 49 -14.24 11.00 -6.56
C GLN A 49 -14.91 11.98 -5.59
N ILE A 50 -14.10 12.61 -4.71
CA ILE A 50 -14.57 13.62 -3.74
C ILE A 50 -13.96 15.01 -3.99
N GLY A 51 -13.01 15.13 -4.91
CA GLY A 51 -12.44 16.41 -5.27
C GLY A 51 -11.42 16.31 -6.40
N LYS A 52 -11.17 17.43 -7.09
CA LYS A 52 -10.14 17.55 -8.11
C LYS A 52 -9.52 18.94 -8.03
N GLY A 53 -8.19 19.00 -8.06
CA GLY A 53 -7.42 20.24 -8.04
C GLY A 53 -6.25 20.20 -9.03
N GLY A 54 -5.36 21.20 -8.97
CA GLY A 54 -4.22 21.32 -9.89
C GLY A 54 -3.20 20.18 -9.80
N PHE A 55 -3.18 19.44 -8.69
CA PHE A 55 -2.21 18.37 -8.43
C PHE A 55 -2.81 16.96 -8.50
N GLY A 56 -4.10 16.83 -8.84
CA GLY A 56 -4.73 15.53 -9.02
C GLY A 56 -6.18 15.44 -8.56
N THR A 57 -6.66 14.21 -8.49
CA THR A 57 -8.03 13.84 -8.11
C THR A 57 -8.03 13.05 -6.82
N ILE A 58 -8.88 13.41 -5.88
CA ILE A 58 -9.04 12.75 -4.59
C ILE A 58 -10.26 11.81 -4.67
N HIS A 59 -10.08 10.57 -4.21
CA HIS A 59 -11.14 9.57 -4.15
C HIS A 59 -11.34 9.08 -2.72
N TYR A 60 -12.60 8.86 -2.33
CA TYR A 60 -12.98 8.04 -1.21
C TYR A 60 -13.13 6.59 -1.68
N ALA A 61 -12.59 5.63 -0.93
CA ALA A 61 -12.71 4.21 -1.24
C ALA A 61 -12.66 3.36 0.02
N ARG A 62 -13.23 2.16 -0.06
CA ARG A 62 -13.09 1.11 0.95
C ARG A 62 -11.98 0.16 0.53
N TRP A 63 -10.94 0.06 1.35
CA TRP A 63 -9.91 -0.97 1.21
C TRP A 63 -10.42 -2.30 1.79
N ILE A 64 -10.35 -3.38 1.01
CA ILE A 64 -10.97 -4.66 1.41
C ILE A 64 -10.07 -5.58 2.23
N ASP A 65 -8.75 -5.43 2.11
CA ASP A 65 -7.79 -6.31 2.80
C ASP A 65 -7.46 -5.79 4.21
N GLY A 66 -7.47 -4.47 4.39
CA GLY A 66 -7.07 -3.82 5.64
C GLY A 66 -5.54 -3.83 5.83
N LEU A 67 -5.09 -3.15 6.89
CA LEU A 67 -3.67 -2.92 7.16
C LEU A 67 -2.89 -4.17 7.57
N ILE A 68 -1.64 -4.27 7.12
CA ILE A 68 -0.69 -5.28 7.59
C ILE A 68 -0.44 -5.08 9.08
N ARG A 69 -0.49 -6.17 9.84
CA ARG A 69 -0.15 -6.19 11.26
C ARG A 69 1.20 -6.88 11.43
N LYS A 70 2.16 -6.16 12.00
CA LYS A 70 3.48 -6.67 12.39
C LYS A 70 3.47 -7.18 13.83
#